data_AF-A0A5M6ITL4-F1
#
_entry.id   AF-A0A5M6ITL4-F1
#
_cell.length_a   1.000
_cell.length_b   1.000
_cell.length_c   1.000
_cell.angle_alpha   90.00
_cell.angle_beta   90.00
_cell.angle_gamma   90.00
#
_symmetry.space_group_name_H-M   'P 1'
#
loop_
_entity.id
_entity.type
_entity.pdbx_description
1 polymer ?
#
loop_
_entity_poly.entity_id
_entity_poly.type
_entity_poly.pdbx_seq_one_letter_code
_entity_poly.pdbx_strand_id
1 'polypeptide(L)'
;MTTSTVQLTLAEAELLEHRLSIPDCIADAIGDYREDEDGNEVPCPWTRDQIEASTRGLLAQVESRRCIDLTDDLAVEIAEDCMSGSTFFADIDDAVATGELTKEQAAAYRSAAKSLCRKLSKAAGRKLDGFPPA
;
A
#
# COMPACT_ATOMS: atom_id res chain seq x y z
N MET A 1 21.65 -3.30 -9.46
CA MET A 1 21.21 -3.23 -8.05
C MET A 1 20.22 -2.10 -7.94
N THR A 2 18.94 -2.38 -8.17
CA THR A 2 17.85 -1.45 -7.88
C THR A 2 17.71 -1.38 -6.36
N THR A 3 17.84 -0.19 -5.79
CA THR A 3 17.53 0.04 -4.37
C THR A 3 16.08 -0.31 -4.10
N SER A 4 15.83 -1.35 -3.31
CA SER A 4 14.48 -1.83 -2.94
C SER A 4 13.85 -1.06 -1.77
N THR A 5 14.62 -0.21 -1.09
CA THR A 5 14.11 0.67 -0.03
C THR A 5 13.60 1.99 -0.63
N VAL A 6 12.35 2.33 -0.34
CA VAL A 6 11.69 3.55 -0.79
C VAL A 6 11.62 4.56 0.35
N GLN A 7 12.07 5.80 0.08
CA GLN A 7 11.95 6.92 1.02
C GLN A 7 10.62 7.65 0.83
N LEU A 8 9.95 7.93 1.95
CA LEU A 8 8.61 8.50 2.00
C LEU A 8 8.66 9.96 2.45
N THR A 9 7.83 10.78 1.82
CA THR A 9 7.42 12.08 2.36
C THR A 9 6.45 11.87 3.52
N LEU A 10 6.18 12.92 4.30
CA LEU A 10 5.23 12.84 5.41
C LEU A 10 3.84 12.35 4.95
N ALA A 11 3.29 12.97 3.90
CA ALA A 11 1.99 12.59 3.39
C ALA A 11 1.97 11.13 2.88
N GLU A 12 3.01 10.69 2.17
CA GLU A 12 3.11 9.29 1.70
C GLU A 12 3.20 8.27 2.85
N ALA A 13 3.88 8.64 3.94
CA ALA A 13 3.95 7.83 5.15
C ALA A 13 2.57 7.72 5.81
N GLU A 14 1.86 8.84 5.98
CA GLU A 14 0.50 8.86 6.52
C GLU A 14 -0.46 7.96 5.72
N LEU A 15 -0.37 7.96 4.37
CA LEU A 15 -1.21 7.08 3.55
C LEU A 15 -0.95 5.59 3.87
N LEU A 16 0.34 5.21 3.94
CA LEU A 16 0.72 3.82 4.20
C LEU A 16 0.38 3.41 5.63
N GLU A 17 0.65 4.27 6.61
CA GLU A 17 0.34 4.01 8.02
C GLU A 17 -1.14 3.68 8.22
N HIS A 18 -2.04 4.44 7.61
CA HIS A 18 -3.47 4.20 7.71
C HIS A 18 -3.83 2.76 7.29
N ARG A 19 -3.29 2.29 6.16
CA ARG A 19 -3.61 0.97 5.64
C ARG A 19 -2.86 -0.16 6.35
N LEU A 20 -1.58 0.03 6.63
CA LEU A 20 -0.74 -0.93 7.36
C LEU A 20 -1.16 -1.08 8.84
N SER A 21 -1.92 -0.14 9.40
CA SER A 21 -2.49 -0.23 10.74
C SER A 21 -3.61 -1.27 10.89
N ILE A 22 -4.04 -1.89 9.77
CA ILE A 22 -5.13 -2.87 9.72
C ILE A 22 -4.63 -4.18 9.07
N PRO A 23 -3.73 -4.95 9.74
CA PRO A 23 -3.08 -6.11 9.13
C PRO A 23 -4.01 -7.27 8.80
N ASP A 24 -5.12 -7.40 9.54
CA ASP A 24 -6.15 -8.41 9.32
C ASP A 24 -6.84 -8.23 7.96
N CYS A 25 -7.20 -6.99 7.60
CA CYS A 25 -7.79 -6.69 6.30
C CYS A 25 -6.83 -6.97 5.13
N ILE A 26 -5.54 -6.71 5.32
CA ILE A 26 -4.51 -7.02 4.31
C ILE A 26 -4.33 -8.53 4.19
N ALA A 27 -4.32 -9.25 5.32
CA ALA A 27 -4.20 -10.69 5.33
C ALA A 27 -5.44 -11.38 4.71
N ASP A 28 -6.64 -10.83 4.88
CA ASP A 28 -7.85 -11.30 4.20
C ASP A 28 -7.77 -11.04 2.69
N ALA A 29 -7.26 -9.88 2.27
CA ALA A 29 -7.14 -9.54 0.85
C ALA A 29 -6.11 -10.39 0.10
N ILE A 30 -5.02 -10.80 0.77
CA ILE A 30 -3.91 -11.56 0.16
C ILE A 30 -4.04 -13.07 0.41
N GLY A 31 -4.68 -13.49 1.51
CA GLY A 31 -4.52 -14.82 2.10
C GLY A 31 -5.29 -15.97 1.46
N ASP A 32 -6.28 -15.68 0.60
CA ASP A 32 -7.18 -16.71 0.07
C ASP A 32 -6.59 -17.47 -1.13
N TYR A 33 -6.17 -16.76 -2.18
CA TYR A 33 -5.60 -17.34 -3.41
C TYR A 33 -4.84 -16.27 -4.20
N ARG A 34 -4.03 -16.72 -5.16
CA ARG A 34 -3.39 -15.87 -6.18
C ARG A 34 -3.75 -16.33 -7.57
N GLU A 35 -3.71 -15.42 -8.53
CA GLU A 35 -3.75 -15.78 -9.95
C GLU A 35 -2.31 -16.07 -10.43
N ASP A 36 -2.10 -17.20 -11.09
CA ASP A 36 -0.87 -17.49 -11.81
C ASP A 36 -0.82 -16.75 -13.18
N GLU A 37 0.26 -16.94 -13.95
CA GLU A 37 0.42 -16.29 -15.26
C GLU A 37 -0.66 -16.69 -16.29
N ASP A 38 -1.33 -17.82 -16.06
CA ASP A 38 -2.41 -18.34 -16.90
C ASP A 38 -3.81 -17.94 -16.37
N GLY A 39 -3.86 -17.17 -15.27
CA GLY A 39 -5.10 -16.71 -14.62
C GLY A 39 -5.80 -17.78 -13.77
N ASN A 40 -5.09 -18.85 -13.37
CA ASN A 40 -5.64 -19.86 -12.48
C ASN A 40 -5.46 -19.49 -11.02
N GLU A 41 -6.46 -19.76 -10.19
CA GLU A 41 -6.37 -19.63 -8.74
C GLU A 41 -5.41 -20.69 -8.16
N VAL A 42 -4.32 -20.24 -7.56
CA VAL A 42 -3.35 -21.04 -6.82
C VAL A 42 -3.34 -20.66 -5.34
N PRO A 43 -3.03 -21.59 -4.42
CA PRO A 43 -2.96 -21.27 -3.00
C PRO A 43 -1.97 -20.15 -2.71
N CYS A 44 -2.34 -19.22 -1.82
CA CYS A 44 -1.42 -18.19 -1.35
C CYS A 44 -0.18 -18.86 -0.69
N PRO A 45 1.05 -18.47 -1.08
CA PRO A 45 2.25 -19.12 -0.55
C PRO A 45 2.62 -18.62 0.86
N TRP A 46 1.93 -17.60 1.38
CA TRP A 46 2.10 -17.10 2.74
C TRP A 46 0.88 -17.42 3.60
N THR A 47 1.13 -17.77 4.86
CA THR A 47 0.08 -17.88 5.85
C THR A 47 -0.40 -16.50 6.29
N ARG A 48 -1.62 -16.44 6.84
CA ARG A 48 -2.15 -15.22 7.48
C ARG A 48 -1.15 -14.59 8.45
N ASP A 49 -0.58 -15.41 9.35
CA ASP A 49 0.38 -14.94 10.35
C ASP A 49 1.63 -14.32 9.72
N GLN A 50 2.10 -14.85 8.58
CA GLN A 50 3.23 -14.28 7.84
C GLN A 50 2.87 -12.91 7.23
N ILE A 51 1.68 -12.78 6.66
CA ILE A 51 1.19 -11.53 6.08
C ILE A 51 1.04 -10.46 7.18
N GLU A 52 0.39 -10.80 8.30
CA GLU A 52 0.22 -9.88 9.43
C GLU A 52 1.58 -9.47 10.04
N ALA A 53 2.50 -10.41 10.23
CA ALA A 53 3.83 -10.11 10.77
C ALA A 53 4.64 -9.19 9.82
N SER A 54 4.61 -9.46 8.52
CA SER A 54 5.27 -8.63 7.51
C SER A 54 4.65 -7.23 7.47
N THR A 55 3.33 -7.13 7.51
CA THR A 55 2.59 -5.86 7.54
C THR A 55 2.98 -4.99 8.74
N ARG A 56 3.02 -5.57 9.95
CA ARG A 56 3.49 -4.87 11.16
C ARG A 56 4.95 -4.46 11.05
N GLY A 57 5.78 -5.28 10.40
CA GLY A 57 7.17 -4.96 10.12
C GLY A 57 7.32 -3.75 9.20
N LEU A 58 6.50 -3.66 8.15
CA LEU A 58 6.47 -2.50 7.25
C LEU A 58 5.94 -1.25 7.97
N LEU A 59 4.88 -1.36 8.77
CA LEU A 59 4.36 -0.27 9.59
C LEU A 59 5.45 0.33 10.48
N ALA A 60 6.19 -0.53 11.21
CA ALA A 60 7.27 -0.08 12.06
C ALA A 60 8.38 0.65 11.30
N GLN A 61 8.65 0.29 10.04
CA GLN A 61 9.62 1.01 9.19
C GLN A 61 9.09 2.40 8.79
N VAL A 62 7.81 2.50 8.46
CA VAL A 62 7.17 3.78 8.12
C VAL A 62 7.20 4.72 9.34
N GLU A 63 6.76 4.24 10.50
CA GLU A 63 6.73 5.03 11.75
C GLU A 63 8.13 5.47 12.21
N SER A 64 9.12 4.56 12.17
CA SER A 64 10.44 4.82 12.76
C SER A 64 11.43 5.51 11.80
N ARG A 65 11.29 5.26 10.49
CA ARG A 65 12.30 5.66 9.50
C ARG A 65 11.71 6.37 8.28
N ARG A 66 10.38 6.41 8.12
CA ARG A 66 9.68 6.92 6.94
C ARG A 66 10.21 6.28 5.65
N CYS A 67 10.37 4.97 5.70
CA CYS A 67 10.75 4.19 4.53
C CYS A 67 10.03 2.86 4.52
N ILE A 68 10.02 2.21 3.36
CA ILE A 68 9.54 0.84 3.22
C ILE A 68 10.55 0.03 2.39
N ASP A 69 10.89 -1.16 2.87
CA ASP A 69 11.76 -2.10 2.18
C ASP A 69 10.94 -3.13 1.40
N LEU A 70 11.12 -3.14 0.08
CA LEU A 70 10.43 -4.04 -0.86
C LEU A 70 11.39 -5.08 -1.44
N THR A 71 12.35 -5.56 -0.65
CA THR A 71 13.26 -6.64 -1.06
C THR A 71 12.58 -8.01 -1.14
N ASP A 72 11.49 -8.21 -0.40
CA ASP A 72 10.75 -9.46 -0.33
C ASP A 72 9.43 -9.37 -1.10
N ASP A 73 9.04 -10.47 -1.75
CA ASP A 73 7.84 -10.52 -2.58
C ASP A 73 6.56 -10.25 -1.77
N LEU A 74 6.48 -10.71 -0.51
CA LEU A 74 5.32 -10.39 0.34
C LEU A 74 5.22 -8.90 0.63
N ALA A 75 6.35 -8.21 0.80
CA ALA A 75 6.36 -6.78 1.04
C ALA A 75 5.86 -5.98 -0.17
N VAL A 76 6.19 -6.44 -1.39
CA VAL A 76 5.66 -5.87 -2.64
C VAL A 76 4.14 -6.01 -2.70
N GLU A 77 3.62 -7.14 -2.26
CA GLU A 77 2.21 -7.52 -2.39
C GLU A 77 1.34 -6.81 -1.36
N ILE A 78 1.86 -6.67 -0.13
CA ILE A 78 1.26 -5.79 0.88
C ILE A 78 1.26 -4.33 0.39
N ALA A 79 2.36 -3.87 -0.22
CA ALA A 79 2.44 -2.52 -0.75
C ALA A 79 1.47 -2.31 -1.93
N GLU A 80 1.17 -3.34 -2.72
CA GLU A 80 0.16 -3.30 -3.77
C GLU A 80 -1.25 -3.21 -3.20
N ASP A 81 -1.62 -4.04 -2.21
CA ASP A 81 -2.92 -3.93 -1.53
C ASP A 81 -3.13 -2.55 -0.91
N CYS A 82 -2.06 -1.99 -0.34
CA CYS A 82 -2.10 -0.65 0.24
C CYS A 82 -2.47 0.44 -0.77
N MET A 83 -2.25 0.19 -2.06
CA MET A 83 -2.55 1.12 -3.14
C MET A 83 -3.85 0.76 -3.88
N SER A 84 -4.21 -0.53 -3.97
CA SER A 84 -5.41 -0.99 -4.70
C SER A 84 -6.71 -0.85 -3.92
N GLY A 85 -6.64 -0.74 -2.59
CA GLY A 85 -7.79 -0.58 -1.71
C GLY A 85 -8.64 0.66 -2.03
N SER A 86 -9.82 0.42 -2.62
CA SER A 86 -10.82 1.47 -2.93
C SER A 86 -11.23 2.34 -1.73
N THR A 87 -11.14 1.78 -0.52
CA THR A 87 -11.52 2.43 0.74
C THR A 87 -10.69 3.68 1.02
N PHE A 88 -9.38 3.64 0.78
CA PHE A 88 -8.50 4.74 1.19
C PHE A 88 -8.77 6.07 0.45
N PHE A 89 -9.09 6.01 -0.85
CA PHE A 89 -9.37 7.23 -1.64
C PHE A 89 -10.84 7.67 -1.57
N ALA A 90 -11.77 6.72 -1.40
CA ALA A 90 -13.16 7.04 -1.15
C ALA A 90 -13.32 7.86 0.14
N ASP A 91 -12.56 7.50 1.18
CA ASP A 91 -12.58 8.21 2.46
C ASP A 91 -12.07 9.66 2.37
N ILE A 92 -11.20 10.00 1.40
CA ILE A 92 -10.70 11.38 1.24
C ILE A 92 -11.82 12.32 0.77
N ASP A 93 -12.68 11.87 -0.16
CA ASP A 93 -13.78 12.69 -0.66
C ASP A 93 -14.86 12.87 0.41
N ASP A 94 -15.14 11.80 1.16
CA ASP A 94 -16.06 11.84 2.30
C ASP A 94 -15.51 12.73 3.42
N ALA A 95 -14.22 12.66 3.75
CA ALA A 95 -13.57 13.52 4.74
C ALA A 95 -13.60 15.01 4.35
N VAL A 96 -13.55 15.32 3.05
CA VAL A 96 -13.78 16.70 2.58
C VAL A 96 -15.24 17.10 2.74
N ALA A 97 -16.18 16.19 2.48
CA ALA A 97 -17.61 16.45 2.61
C ALA A 97 -18.04 16.64 4.08
N THR A 98 -17.43 15.93 5.02
CA THR A 98 -17.67 16.06 6.47
C THR A 98 -16.87 17.22 7.10
N GLY A 99 -15.93 17.81 6.37
CA GLY A 99 -15.12 18.94 6.82
C GLY A 99 -13.89 18.56 7.66
N GLU A 100 -13.55 17.27 7.71
CA GLU A 100 -12.33 16.77 8.36
C GLU A 100 -11.06 17.12 7.57
N LEU A 101 -11.18 17.27 6.25
CA LEU A 101 -10.11 17.73 5.36
C LEU A 101 -10.53 18.94 4.54
N THR A 102 -9.60 19.86 4.31
CA THR A 102 -9.77 20.90 3.28
C THR A 102 -9.53 20.32 1.88
N LYS A 103 -10.05 21.01 0.86
CA LYS A 103 -9.82 20.63 -0.55
C LYS A 103 -8.33 20.66 -0.91
N GLU A 104 -7.57 21.57 -0.33
CA GLU A 104 -6.12 21.67 -0.51
C GLU A 104 -5.40 20.47 0.10
N GLN A 105 -5.80 20.03 1.30
CA GLN A 105 -5.24 18.83 1.95
C GLN A 105 -5.55 17.57 1.13
N ALA A 106 -6.80 17.42 0.67
CA ALA A 106 -7.18 16.32 -0.21
C ALA A 106 -6.38 16.30 -1.52
N ALA A 107 -6.14 17.47 -2.13
CA ALA A 107 -5.30 17.57 -3.33
C ALA A 107 -3.84 17.15 -3.04
N ALA A 108 -3.30 17.51 -1.87
CA ALA A 108 -1.98 17.08 -1.44
C ALA A 108 -1.90 15.57 -1.26
N TYR A 109 -2.89 14.94 -0.61
CA TYR A 109 -2.96 13.49 -0.44
C TYR A 109 -3.08 12.74 -1.77
N ARG A 110 -3.90 13.21 -2.71
CA ARG A 110 -3.96 12.62 -4.06
C ARG A 110 -2.63 12.72 -4.80
N SER A 111 -1.90 13.84 -4.64
CA SER A 111 -0.56 14.00 -5.23
C SER A 111 0.46 13.05 -4.59
N ALA A 112 0.42 12.93 -3.25
CA ALA A 112 1.25 12.02 -2.49
C ALA A 112 0.99 10.57 -2.91
N ALA A 113 -0.25 10.16 -3.08
CA ALA A 113 -0.60 8.82 -3.54
C ALA A 113 -0.09 8.51 -4.95
N LYS A 114 -0.20 9.45 -5.89
CA LYS A 114 0.40 9.30 -7.24
C LYS A 114 1.93 9.20 -7.16
N SER A 115 2.55 9.96 -6.28
CA SER A 115 3.99 9.87 -6.02
C SER A 115 4.37 8.50 -5.45
N LEU A 116 3.64 8.04 -4.45
CA LEU A 116 3.82 6.75 -3.78
C LEU A 116 3.69 5.60 -4.76
N CYS A 117 2.59 5.52 -5.52
CA CYS A 117 2.35 4.51 -6.55
C CYS A 117 3.55 4.39 -7.52
N ARG A 118 4.07 5.53 -8.00
CA ARG A 118 5.25 5.55 -8.89
C ARG A 118 6.51 5.03 -8.22
N LYS A 119 6.75 5.41 -6.96
CA LYS A 119 7.93 4.96 -6.20
C LYS A 119 7.89 3.45 -5.94
N LEU A 120 6.73 2.96 -5.46
CA LEU A 120 6.53 1.55 -5.16
C LEU A 120 6.60 0.71 -6.44
N SER A 121 5.94 1.13 -7.53
CA SER A 121 6.04 0.44 -8.83
C SER A 121 7.49 0.37 -9.33
N LYS A 122 8.25 1.46 -9.20
CA LYS A 122 9.66 1.48 -9.60
C LYS A 122 10.51 0.53 -8.75
N ALA A 123 10.26 0.47 -7.45
CA ALA A 123 11.00 -0.40 -6.53
C ALA A 123 10.62 -1.88 -6.71
N ALA A 124 9.34 -2.19 -6.94
CA ALA A 124 8.83 -3.52 -7.24
C ALA A 124 9.25 -4.05 -8.63
N GLY A 125 9.67 -3.16 -9.54
CA GLY A 125 10.02 -3.53 -10.91
C GLY A 125 8.82 -3.84 -11.81
N ARG A 126 7.58 -3.67 -11.31
CA ARG A 126 6.32 -3.82 -12.05
C ARG A 126 5.35 -2.67 -11.73
N LYS A 127 4.38 -2.43 -12.62
CA LYS A 127 3.31 -1.47 -12.35
C LYS A 127 2.37 -2.06 -11.31
N LEU A 128 2.12 -1.33 -10.22
CA LEU A 128 1.12 -1.70 -9.22
C LEU A 128 -0.22 -1.09 -9.62
N ASP A 129 -1.28 -1.88 -9.61
CA ASP A 129 -2.62 -1.44 -10.00
C ASP A 129 -3.37 -0.84 -8.80
N GLY A 130 -3.05 0.41 -8.49
CA GLY A 130 -3.53 1.07 -7.26
C GLY A 130 -3.93 2.53 -7.42
N PHE A 131 -4.39 2.95 -8.58
CA PHE A 131 -5.00 4.27 -8.71
C PHE A 131 -6.14 4.22 -9.72
N PRO A 132 -7.36 4.65 -9.36
CA PRO A 132 -8.40 4.83 -10.37
C PRO A 132 -7.91 5.84 -11.42
N PRO A 133 -8.16 5.62 -12.72
CA PRO A 133 -7.85 6.61 -13.74
C PRO A 133 -8.52 7.94 -13.38
N ALA A 134 -7.78 9.03 -13.62
CA ALA A 134 -8.19 10.40 -13.34
C ALA A 134 -9.49 10.80 -14.05
#